data_AF-A0A9D5ZFK1-F1
#
_entry.id   AF-A0A9D5ZFK1-F1
#
_cell.length_a   1.000
_cell.length_b   1.000
_cell.length_c   1.000
_cell.angle_alpha   90.00
_cell.angle_beta   90.00
_cell.angle_gamma   90.00
#
_symmetry.space_group_name_H-M   'P 1'
#
loop_
_entity.id
_entity.type
_entity.pdbx_description
1 polymer ?
#
loop_
_entity_poly.entity_id
_entity_poly.type
_entity_poly.pdbx_seq_one_letter_code
_entity_poly.pdbx_strand_id
1 'polypeptide(L)' 'MNEEPKDHRVPIMMSQSEIEAVDDWAFANRIRSRSEAIRRLVRLGLEAPESEKRSDESR' A
#
# COMPACT_ATOMS: atom_id res chain seq x y z
N MET A 1 -24.13 2.70 8.28
CA MET A 1 -22.93 1.85 8.26
C MET A 1 -21.80 2.71 8.76
N ASN A 2 -21.28 2.42 9.96
CA ASN A 2 -20.23 3.24 10.57
C ASN A 2 -18.94 3.02 9.78
N GLU A 3 -18.47 4.04 9.07
CA GLU A 3 -17.09 4.10 8.62
C GLU A 3 -16.23 4.12 9.89
N GLU A 4 -15.46 3.05 10.13
CA GLU A 4 -14.52 3.03 11.23
C GLU A 4 -13.57 4.23 11.08
N PRO A 5 -13.40 5.06 12.14
CA PRO A 5 -12.56 6.23 12.07
C PRO A 5 -11.12 5.81 11.71
N LYS A 6 -10.52 6.55 10.78
CA LYS A 6 -9.11 6.37 10.38
C LYS A 6 -8.19 7.03 11.42
N ASP A 7 -8.26 6.60 12.67
CA ASP A 7 -7.56 7.19 13.82
C ASP A 7 -6.24 6.48 14.18
N HIS A 8 -6.06 5.23 13.72
CA HIS A 8 -4.81 4.50 13.92
C HIS A 8 -3.71 4.95 12.95
N ARG A 9 -2.58 5.43 13.50
CA ARG A 9 -1.34 5.68 12.76
C ARG A 9 -0.45 4.45 12.82
N VAL A 10 -0.11 3.88 11.66
CA VAL A 10 0.81 2.75 11.55
C VAL A 10 2.13 3.26 10.96
N PRO A 11 3.18 3.50 11.78
CA PRO A 11 4.51 3.78 11.25
C PRO A 11 5.09 2.50 10.64
N ILE A 12 5.56 2.59 9.40
CA ILE A 12 6.23 1.49 8.70
C ILE A 12 7.60 1.98 8.23
N MET A 13 8.61 1.12 8.35
CA MET A 13 9.91 1.36 7.72
C MET A 13 9.89 0.74 6.34
N MET A 14 10.28 1.54 5.35
CA MET A 14 10.37 1.12 3.95
C MET A 14 11.70 1.61 3.42
N SER A 15 12.28 0.85 2.50
CA SER A 15 13.43 1.30 1.72
C SER A 15 13.05 2.48 0.83
N GLN A 16 14.06 3.26 0.43
CA GLN A 16 13.87 4.39 -0.47
C GLN A 16 13.23 3.97 -1.81
N SER A 17 13.65 2.83 -2.35
CA SER A 17 13.12 2.27 -3.60
C SER A 17 11.63 1.90 -3.51
N GLU A 18 11.18 1.39 -2.37
CA GLU A 18 9.75 1.05 -2.20
C GLU A 18 8.91 2.33 -2.08
N ILE A 19 9.42 3.36 -1.42
CA ILE A 19 8.74 4.66 -1.33
C ILE A 19 8.61 5.27 -2.73
N GLU A 20 9.68 5.23 -3.53
CA GLU A 20 9.66 5.73 -4.92
C GLU A 20 8.66 4.96 -5.78
N ALA A 21 8.64 3.62 -5.69
CA ALA A 21 7.67 2.81 -6.41
C ALA A 21 6.21 3.14 -6.05
N VAL A 22 5.93 3.40 -4.76
CA VAL A 22 4.60 3.81 -4.30
C VAL A 22 4.25 5.20 -4.83
N ASP A 23 5.19 6.14 -4.83
CA ASP A 23 4.96 7.50 -5.32
C ASP A 23 4.75 7.54 -6.84
N ASP A 24 5.52 6.75 -7.60
CA ASP A 24 5.35 6.59 -9.05
C ASP A 24 3.98 6.01 -9.40
N TRP A 25 3.58 4.96 -8.67
CA TRP A 25 2.25 4.37 -8.83
C TRP A 25 1.15 5.37 -8.45
N ALA A 26 1.32 6.13 -7.36
CA ALA A 26 0.38 7.17 -6.95
C ALA A 26 0.23 8.24 -8.03
N PHE A 27 1.34 8.70 -8.62
CA PHE A 27 1.35 9.67 -9.71
C PHE A 27 0.61 9.15 -10.94
N ALA A 28 0.90 7.92 -11.36
CA ALA A 28 0.23 7.28 -12.50
C ALA A 28 -1.29 7.13 -12.28
N ASN A 29 -1.72 6.86 -11.04
CA ASN A 29 -3.12 6.71 -10.65
C ASN A 29 -3.79 8.02 -10.20
N ARG A 30 -3.09 9.17 -10.31
CA ARG A 30 -3.56 10.52 -9.91
C ARG A 30 -3.99 10.62 -8.43
N ILE A 31 -3.31 9.89 -7.55
CA ILE A 31 -3.55 9.88 -6.11
C ILE A 31 -2.68 10.95 -5.45
N ARG A 32 -3.29 11.86 -4.69
CA ARG A 32 -2.58 13.00 -4.09
C ARG A 32 -1.89 12.69 -2.77
N SER A 33 -2.30 11.63 -2.08
CA SER A 33 -1.78 11.27 -0.76
C SER A 33 -1.08 9.91 -0.80
N ARG A 34 0.15 9.85 -0.32
CA ARG A 34 0.88 8.58 -0.15
C ARG A 34 0.11 7.61 0.74
N SER A 35 -0.53 8.10 1.82
CA SER A 35 -1.35 7.27 2.69
C SER A 35 -2.61 6.72 1.99
N GLU A 36 -3.14 7.44 1.00
CA GLU A 36 -4.22 6.92 0.16
C GLU A 36 -3.70 5.88 -0.84
N ALA A 37 -2.53 6.13 -1.44
CA ALA A 37 -1.90 5.20 -2.36
C ALA A 37 -1.59 3.86 -1.69
N ILE A 38 -0.94 3.88 -0.52
CA ILE A 38 -0.64 2.69 0.27
C ILE A 38 -1.92 1.92 0.61
N ARG A 39 -2.98 2.60 1.07
CA ARG A 39 -4.26 1.92 1.39
C ARG A 39 -4.90 1.24 0.18
N ARG A 40 -4.75 1.83 -1.01
CA ARG A 40 -5.28 1.24 -2.24
C ARG A 40 -4.43 0.07 -2.71
N LEU A 41 -3.10 0.16 -2.61
CA LEU A 41 -2.18 -0.95 -2.89
C LEU A 41 -2.45 -2.14 -1.96
N VAL A 42 -2.64 -1.90 -0.66
CA VAL A 42 -3.01 -2.94 0.31
C VAL A 42 -4.32 -3.63 -0.10
N ARG A 43 -5.35 -2.85 -0.47
CA ARG A 43 -6.63 -3.42 -0.92
C ARG A 43 -6.46 -4.27 -2.18
N LEU A 44 -5.69 -3.78 -3.16
CA LEU A 44 -5.39 -4.53 -4.38
C LEU A 44 -4.62 -5.83 -4.07
N GLY A 45 -3.68 -5.81 -3.12
CA GLY A 45 -2.96 -7.01 -2.68
C GLY A 45 -3.85 -8.02 -1.95
N LEU A 46 -4.83 -7.56 -1.17
CA LEU A 46 -5.81 -8.43 -0.52
C LEU A 46 -6.84 -9.03 -1.50
N GLU A 47 -7.15 -8.33 -2.59
CA GLU A 47 -8.04 -8.78 -3.65
C GLU A 47 -7.31 -9.59 -4.73
N ALA A 48 -5.97 -9.57 -4.75
CA ALA A 48 -5.18 -10.31 -5.72
C ALA A 48 -5.39 -11.82 -5.53
N PRO A 49 -5.59 -12.59 -6.62
CA PRO A 49 -5.68 -14.04 -6.53
C PRO A 49 -4.40 -14.61 -5.91
N GLU A 50 -4.51 -15.69 -5.12
CA GLU A 50 -3.39 -16.31 -4.37
C GLU A 50 -2.23 -16.85 -5.24
N SER A 51 -2.17 -16.57 -6.54
CA SER A 51 -1.21 -17.17 -7.47
C SER A 51 0.24 -16.71 -7.29
N GLU A 52 0.53 -15.76 -6.39
CA GLU A 52 1.87 -15.20 -6.24
C GLU A 52 2.28 -14.96 -4.78
N LYS A 53 2.12 -16.00 -3.93
CA LYS A 53 2.83 -16.08 -2.64
C LYS A 53 4.33 -16.43 -2.80
N ARG A 54 5.02 -15.80 -3.74
CA ARG A 54 6.49 -15.88 -3.83
C ARG A 54 7.06 -14.51 -3.50
N SER A 55 8.00 -14.51 -2.55
CA SER A 55 8.99 -13.47 -2.27
C SER A 55 8.64 -12.28 -1.37
N ASP A 56 7.86 -12.47 -0.30
CA ASP A 56 7.95 -11.56 0.86
C ASP A 56 7.93 -12.32 2.21
N GLU A 57 8.44 -13.54 2.20
CA GLU A 57 8.94 -14.22 3.39
C GLU A 57 10.47 -14.26 3.25
N SER A 58 11.13 -13.11 3.43
CA SER A 58 12.58 -13.04 3.52
C SER A 58 12.97 -12.29 4.79
N ARG A 59 13.00 -13.07 5.88
CA ARG A 59 14.14 -13.18 6.80
C ARG A 59 14.43 -12.05 7.77
#